data_AF-A0A2N7W9G2-F1
#
_entry.id   AF-A0A2N7W9G2-F1
#
_cell.length_a   1.000
_cell.length_b   1.000
_cell.length_c   1.000
_cell.angle_alpha   90.00
_cell.angle_beta   90.00
_cell.angle_gamma   90.00
#
_symmetry.space_group_name_H-M   'P 1'
#
loop_
_entity.id
_entity.type
_entity.pdbx_description
1 polymer ?
#
loop_
_entity_poly.entity_id
_entity_poly.type
_entity_poly.pdbx_seq_one_letter_code
_entity_poly.pdbx_strand_id
1 'polypeptide(L)'
;MCGPDPWSQIIGRLSAHWHETASAVCQASGRRNRRSRPVAARAVFNGRVPTIRSIEWQTDTTVLVSWSDATRGSYLDQTWRAGYARVSGVCALSGMSVKRGDVVFRPFHRGTAPPSNALDMILASVLTRYAAGQLVLA
;
A
#
# COMPACT_ATOMS: atom_id res chain seq x y z
N MET A 1 -38.93 17.72 -13.78
CA MET A 1 -38.11 16.49 -13.84
C MET A 1 -36.64 16.91 -13.90
N CYS A 2 -35.93 16.98 -12.78
CA CYS A 2 -34.48 17.20 -12.82
C CYS A 2 -33.84 15.87 -13.27
N GLY A 3 -33.15 15.87 -14.40
CA GLY A 3 -32.34 14.73 -14.83
C GLY A 3 -31.21 14.45 -13.83
N PRO A 4 -30.56 13.28 -13.91
CA PRO A 4 -29.40 12.97 -13.08
C PRO A 4 -28.37 14.08 -13.27
N ASP A 5 -27.73 14.53 -12.18
CA ASP A 5 -26.80 15.64 -12.29
C ASP A 5 -25.64 15.24 -13.22
N PRO A 6 -25.25 16.11 -14.16
CA PRO A 6 -24.22 15.77 -15.15
C PRO A 6 -22.89 15.37 -14.52
N TRP A 7 -22.59 15.88 -13.32
CA TRP A 7 -21.36 15.59 -12.60
C TRP A 7 -21.33 14.15 -12.04
N SER A 8 -22.39 13.66 -11.42
CA SER A 8 -22.49 12.28 -10.93
C SER A 8 -22.44 11.28 -12.06
N GLN A 9 -22.94 11.61 -13.26
CA GLN A 9 -22.75 10.75 -14.43
C GLN A 9 -21.28 10.66 -14.84
N ILE A 10 -20.54 11.78 -14.83
CA ILE A 10 -19.11 11.79 -15.15
C ILE A 10 -18.33 10.97 -14.11
N ILE A 11 -18.56 11.21 -12.82
CA ILE A 11 -17.92 10.46 -11.73
C ILE A 11 -18.30 8.97 -11.79
N GLY A 12 -19.55 8.65 -12.09
CA GLY A 12 -20.04 7.28 -12.27
C GLY A 12 -19.35 6.56 -13.44
N ARG A 13 -19.10 7.24 -14.56
CA ARG A 13 -18.40 6.66 -15.72
C ARG A 13 -16.91 6.46 -15.44
N LEU A 14 -16.27 7.40 -14.75
CA LEU A 14 -14.86 7.28 -14.36
C LEU A 14 -14.65 6.15 -13.35
N SER A 15 -15.51 6.03 -12.34
CA SER A 15 -15.46 4.94 -11.35
C SER A 15 -15.74 3.56 -11.97
N ALA A 16 -16.70 3.45 -12.89
CA ALA A 16 -16.96 2.20 -13.61
C ALA A 16 -15.75 1.75 -14.46
N HIS A 17 -15.14 2.69 -15.20
CA HIS A 17 -13.95 2.41 -16.00
C HIS A 17 -12.75 2.02 -15.13
N TRP A 18 -12.65 2.62 -13.95
CA TRP A 18 -11.63 2.31 -12.95
C TRP A 18 -11.73 0.87 -12.43
N HIS A 19 -12.93 0.43 -12.06
CA HIS A 19 -13.15 -0.95 -11.58
C HIS A 19 -12.85 -2.00 -12.66
N GLU A 20 -13.15 -1.71 -13.94
CA GLU A 20 -12.88 -2.61 -15.07
C GLU A 20 -11.37 -2.74 -15.36
N THR A 21 -10.66 -1.61 -15.40
CA THR A 21 -9.20 -1.58 -15.61
C THR A 21 -8.44 -2.22 -14.44
N ALA A 22 -8.88 -2.01 -13.21
CA ALA A 22 -8.32 -2.65 -12.02
C ALA A 22 -8.49 -4.17 -12.05
N SER A 23 -9.66 -4.68 -12.46
CA SER A 23 -9.91 -6.12 -12.60
C SER A 23 -8.99 -6.76 -13.66
N ALA A 24 -8.81 -6.11 -14.82
CA ALA A 24 -7.93 -6.60 -15.88
C ALA A 24 -6.44 -6.64 -15.47
N VAL A 25 -5.97 -5.64 -14.72
CA VAL A 25 -4.59 -5.59 -14.22
C VAL A 25 -4.34 -6.60 -13.10
N CYS A 26 -5.30 -6.80 -12.20
CA CYS A 26 -5.25 -7.84 -11.17
C CYS A 26 -5.04 -9.23 -11.80
N GLN A 27 -5.79 -9.54 -12.87
CA GLN A 27 -5.65 -10.78 -13.64
C GLN A 27 -4.27 -10.89 -14.32
N ALA A 28 -3.72 -9.80 -14.84
CA ALA A 28 -2.39 -9.77 -15.47
C ALA A 28 -1.23 -9.87 -14.45
N SER A 29 -1.42 -9.39 -13.22
CA SER A 29 -0.41 -9.39 -12.15
C SER A 29 -0.21 -10.76 -11.51
N GLY A 30 -1.26 -11.60 -11.47
CA GLY A 30 -1.19 -12.99 -11.00
C GLY A 30 -0.24 -13.87 -11.82
N ARG A 31 0.05 -13.49 -13.08
CA ARG A 31 1.01 -14.20 -13.95
C ARG A 31 2.48 -13.86 -13.69
N ARG A 32 2.78 -12.75 -12.99
CA ARG A 32 4.16 -12.29 -12.72
C ARG A 32 4.68 -12.81 -11.37
N ASN A 33 4.58 -14.11 -11.16
CA ASN A 33 5.24 -14.78 -10.03
C ASN A 33 6.74 -14.93 -10.31
N ARG A 34 7.50 -13.82 -10.28
CA ARG A 34 8.97 -13.90 -10.25
C ARG A 34 9.39 -14.43 -8.90
N ARG A 35 9.90 -15.67 -8.91
CA ARG A 35 10.60 -16.35 -7.81
C ARG A 35 11.52 -15.36 -7.10
N SER A 36 11.05 -14.87 -5.96
CA SER A 36 11.82 -13.96 -5.14
C SER A 36 12.48 -14.80 -4.06
N ARG A 37 13.82 -14.80 -4.06
CA ARG A 37 14.62 -15.48 -3.03
C ARG A 37 14.16 -15.00 -1.65
N PRO A 38 14.03 -15.89 -0.65
CA PRO A 38 13.66 -15.47 0.69
C PRO A 38 14.84 -14.68 1.28
N VAL A 39 14.72 -13.36 1.32
CA VAL A 39 15.55 -12.55 2.21
C VAL A 39 14.86 -12.62 3.56
N ALA A 40 15.42 -13.43 4.47
CA ALA A 40 15.00 -13.49 5.85
C ALA A 40 15.42 -12.18 6.52
N ALA A 41 14.58 -11.16 6.43
CA ALA A 41 14.81 -9.95 7.18
C ALA A 41 14.25 -10.11 8.59
N ARG A 42 15.14 -10.09 9.57
CA ARG A 42 14.77 -9.86 10.98
C ARG A 42 14.39 -8.38 11.08
N ALA A 43 13.12 -8.06 10.88
CA ALA A 43 12.60 -6.75 11.24
C ALA A 43 12.65 -6.66 12.77
N VAL A 44 13.73 -6.08 13.31
CA VAL A 44 13.85 -5.85 14.74
C VAL A 44 12.90 -4.71 15.09
N PHE A 45 11.75 -5.07 15.66
CA PHE A 45 10.80 -4.11 16.22
C PHE A 45 11.33 -3.59 17.55
N ASN A 46 12.12 -2.52 17.53
CA ASN A 46 12.62 -1.85 18.74
C ASN A 46 11.54 -0.99 19.44
N GLY A 47 10.25 -1.35 19.34
CA GLY A 47 9.14 -0.58 19.92
C GLY A 47 8.93 0.82 19.32
N ARG A 48 9.68 1.20 18.29
CA ARG A 48 9.53 2.46 17.56
C ARG A 48 8.79 2.17 16.25
N VAL A 49 7.55 2.62 16.18
CA VAL A 49 6.71 2.48 14.98
C VAL A 49 7.03 3.66 14.05
N PRO A 50 7.25 3.43 12.75
CA PRO A 50 7.42 4.54 11.81
C PRO A 50 6.14 5.38 11.72
N THR A 51 6.28 6.67 11.44
CA THR A 51 5.16 7.59 11.26
C THR A 51 4.76 7.65 9.79
N ILE A 52 3.46 7.51 9.52
CA ILE A 52 2.87 7.76 8.21
C ILE A 52 2.19 9.13 8.23
N ARG A 53 2.65 10.06 7.39
CA ARG A 53 2.15 11.44 7.32
C ARG A 53 1.07 11.66 6.28
N SER A 54 1.12 10.92 5.18
CA SER A 54 0.11 10.98 4.12
C SER A 54 0.05 9.66 3.37
N ILE A 55 -1.11 9.38 2.82
CA ILE A 55 -1.37 8.24 1.93
C ILE A 55 -2.29 8.74 0.82
N GLU A 56 -1.85 8.56 -0.43
CA GLU A 56 -2.62 8.93 -1.62
C GLU A 56 -2.71 7.74 -2.57
N TRP A 57 -3.93 7.38 -2.99
CA TRP A 57 -4.13 6.31 -3.95
C TRP A 57 -3.80 6.78 -5.36
N GLN A 58 -2.91 6.05 -6.05
CA GLN A 58 -2.58 6.30 -7.46
C GLN A 58 -3.24 5.28 -8.38
N THR A 59 -3.34 4.04 -7.92
CA THR A 59 -4.11 2.94 -8.53
C THR A 59 -4.65 2.03 -7.44
N ASP A 60 -5.58 1.14 -7.75
CA ASP A 60 -6.09 0.14 -6.79
C ASP A 60 -5.01 -0.76 -6.17
N THR A 61 -3.81 -0.78 -6.75
CA THR A 61 -2.68 -1.56 -6.26
C THR A 61 -1.45 -0.73 -5.96
N THR A 62 -1.55 0.61 -6.01
CA THR A 62 -0.42 1.52 -5.83
C THR A 62 -0.84 2.77 -5.06
N VAL A 63 -0.08 3.10 -4.02
CA VAL A 63 -0.28 4.31 -3.23
C VAL A 63 1.02 5.08 -3.10
N LEU A 64 0.94 6.40 -2.95
CA LEU A 64 2.04 7.23 -2.46
C LEU A 64 1.94 7.29 -0.94
N VAL A 65 3.06 7.13 -0.27
CA VAL A 65 3.14 7.14 1.19
C VAL A 65 4.25 8.09 1.60
N SER A 66 3.92 9.08 2.42
CA SER A 66 4.92 9.84 3.16
C SER A 66 5.21 9.14 4.48
N TRP A 67 6.40 8.55 4.57
CA TRP A 67 6.87 7.71 5.67
C TRP A 67 8.07 8.36 6.36
N SER A 68 8.16 8.27 7.68
CA SER A 68 9.34 8.73 8.41
C SER A 68 9.65 7.89 9.63
N ASP A 69 10.92 7.70 9.92
CA ASP A 69 11.43 7.03 11.10
C ASP A 69 12.66 7.78 11.61
N ALA A 70 12.75 7.98 12.93
CA ALA A 70 13.82 8.76 13.54
C ALA A 70 15.24 8.19 13.31
N THR A 71 15.35 6.92 12.92
CA THR A 71 16.63 6.21 12.71
C THR A 71 16.88 5.86 11.24
N ARG A 72 15.84 5.76 10.42
CA ARG A 72 15.93 5.34 9.01
C ARG A 72 15.65 6.48 8.03
N GLY A 73 15.34 7.67 8.52
CA GLY A 73 15.10 8.87 7.73
C GLY A 73 13.64 9.01 7.29
N SER A 74 13.40 9.85 6.29
CA SER A 74 12.08 10.06 5.69
C SER A 74 12.08 9.77 4.20
N TYR A 75 10.94 9.28 3.74
CA TYR A 75 10.63 9.05 2.33
C TYR A 75 9.27 9.70 2.05
N LEU A 76 9.27 10.81 1.31
CA LEU A 76 8.06 11.55 0.97
C LEU A 76 7.48 11.03 -0.35
N ASP A 77 6.15 10.94 -0.39
CA ASP A 77 5.36 10.50 -1.55
C ASP A 77 5.97 9.29 -2.26
N GLN A 78 6.46 8.34 -1.46
CA GLN A 78 7.13 7.16 -1.97
C GLN A 78 6.08 6.22 -2.55
N THR A 79 6.34 5.65 -3.72
CA THR A 79 5.45 4.64 -4.31
C THR A 79 5.49 3.34 -3.52
N TRP A 80 4.33 2.86 -3.09
CA TRP A 80 4.11 1.56 -2.44
C TRP A 80 3.13 0.74 -3.26
N ARG A 81 3.39 -0.57 -3.39
CA ARG A 81 2.59 -1.47 -4.23
C ARG A 81 2.02 -2.64 -3.45
N ALA A 82 0.80 -3.01 -3.80
CA ALA A 82 0.13 -4.18 -3.28
C ALA A 82 0.87 -5.48 -3.63
N GLY A 83 0.75 -6.46 -2.76
CA GLY A 83 1.22 -7.82 -2.95
C GLY A 83 1.05 -8.64 -1.68
N TYR A 84 1.75 -9.76 -1.60
CA TYR A 84 1.72 -10.61 -0.41
C TYR A 84 2.94 -10.37 0.48
N ALA A 85 2.71 -10.38 1.79
CA ALA A 85 3.75 -10.31 2.80
C ALA A 85 4.69 -11.51 2.65
N ARG A 86 5.98 -11.23 2.44
CA ARG A 86 7.01 -12.27 2.27
C ARG A 86 7.59 -12.72 3.61
N VAL A 87 7.47 -11.88 4.62
CA VAL A 87 7.93 -12.10 5.99
C VAL A 87 6.82 -11.67 6.94
N SER A 88 6.84 -12.20 8.16
CA SER A 88 6.01 -11.65 9.23
C SER A 88 6.59 -10.32 9.72
N GLY A 89 5.73 -9.47 10.27
CA GLY A 89 6.10 -8.16 10.79
C GLY A 89 4.89 -7.48 11.39
N VAL A 90 4.84 -6.15 11.29
CA VAL A 90 3.64 -5.39 11.67
C VAL A 90 3.29 -4.37 10.59
N CYS A 91 2.05 -3.92 10.63
CA CYS A 91 1.53 -2.86 9.79
C CYS A 91 2.08 -1.50 10.27
N ALA A 92 2.88 -0.83 9.46
CA ALA A 92 3.46 0.48 9.74
C ALA A 92 2.41 1.55 10.08
N LEU A 93 1.19 1.41 9.57
CA LEU A 93 0.09 2.37 9.80
C LEU A 93 -0.69 2.12 11.10
N SER A 94 -0.81 0.87 11.55
CA SER A 94 -1.72 0.51 12.67
C SER A 94 -1.04 -0.26 13.81
N GLY A 95 0.20 -0.69 13.63
CA GLY A 95 0.89 -1.60 14.55
C GLY A 95 0.37 -3.04 14.57
N MET A 96 -0.70 -3.36 13.84
CA MET A 96 -1.27 -4.72 13.80
C MET A 96 -0.27 -5.74 13.24
N SER A 97 -0.28 -6.96 13.76
CA SER A 97 0.55 -8.05 13.25
C SER A 97 0.28 -8.34 11.77
N VAL A 98 1.35 -8.54 11.01
CA VAL A 98 1.34 -9.00 9.63
C VAL A 98 1.95 -10.40 9.61
N LYS A 99 1.24 -11.37 9.03
CA LYS A 99 1.72 -12.73 8.80
C LYS A 99 2.18 -12.88 7.35
N ARG A 100 3.13 -13.78 7.12
CA ARG A 100 3.50 -14.18 5.76
C ARG A 100 2.25 -14.65 5.00
N GLY A 101 2.05 -14.13 3.80
CA GLY A 101 0.89 -14.41 2.96
C GLY A 101 -0.24 -13.36 3.06
N ASP A 102 -0.22 -12.46 4.05
CA ASP A 102 -1.21 -11.39 4.14
C ASP A 102 -1.08 -10.41 2.95
N VAL A 103 -2.21 -9.81 2.55
CA VAL A 103 -2.22 -8.77 1.52
C VAL A 103 -1.72 -7.46 2.11
N VAL A 104 -0.64 -6.93 1.57
CA VAL A 104 0.06 -5.73 2.07
C VAL A 104 0.49 -4.82 0.94
N PHE A 105 0.61 -3.53 1.25
CA PHE A 105 1.37 -2.55 0.48
C PHE A 105 2.80 -2.48 1.03
N ARG A 106 3.77 -2.36 0.14
CA ARG A 106 5.20 -2.36 0.46
C ARG A 106 5.97 -1.41 -0.46
N PRO A 107 7.07 -0.77 0.01
CA PRO A 107 7.82 0.18 -0.80
C PRO A 107 8.24 -0.40 -2.13
N PHE A 108 7.92 0.30 -3.21
CA PHE A 108 8.44 0.01 -4.52
C PHE A 108 9.71 0.83 -4.75
N HIS A 109 10.78 0.14 -5.13
CA HIS A 109 12.04 0.78 -5.50
C HIS A 109 12.57 0.13 -6.78
N ARG A 110 13.32 0.92 -7.55
CA ARG A 110 14.08 0.46 -8.71
C ARG A 110 15.56 0.64 -8.36
N GLY A 111 16.37 -0.40 -8.53
CA GLY A 111 17.81 -0.34 -8.24
C GLY A 111 18.33 -1.61 -7.58
N THR A 112 19.65 -1.64 -7.38
CA THR A 112 20.37 -2.76 -6.77
C THR A 112 20.34 -2.71 -5.24
N ALA A 113 20.29 -1.52 -4.65
CA ALA A 113 20.21 -1.32 -3.20
C ALA A 113 18.77 -1.03 -2.75
N PRO A 114 18.20 -1.82 -1.83
CA PRO A 114 16.89 -1.53 -1.26
C PRO A 114 16.96 -0.30 -0.32
N PRO A 115 15.90 0.53 -0.27
CA PRO A 115 15.82 1.61 0.72
C PRO A 115 15.78 1.06 2.14
N SER A 116 16.14 1.88 3.11
CA SER A 116 16.13 1.49 4.53
C SER A 116 14.76 0.98 4.96
N ASN A 117 13.66 1.49 4.37
CA ASN A 117 12.29 1.10 4.66
C ASN A 117 11.75 -0.12 3.86
N ALA A 118 12.57 -0.81 3.07
CA ALA A 118 12.10 -1.81 2.08
C ALA A 118 11.29 -3.00 2.62
N LEU A 119 11.30 -3.20 3.94
CA LEU A 119 10.62 -4.31 4.64
C LEU A 119 9.38 -3.86 5.39
N ASP A 120 9.13 -2.55 5.46
CA ASP A 120 7.92 -2.02 6.04
C ASP A 120 6.71 -2.42 5.19
N MET A 121 5.61 -2.67 5.88
CA MET A 121 4.39 -3.20 5.29
C MET A 121 3.20 -2.43 5.84
N ILE A 122 2.19 -2.20 5.01
CA ILE A 122 0.87 -1.70 5.44
C ILE A 122 -0.16 -2.73 5.02
N LEU A 123 -0.94 -3.26 5.97
CA LEU A 123 -2.04 -4.18 5.66
C LEU A 123 -3.04 -3.52 4.71
N ALA A 124 -3.42 -4.23 3.65
CA ALA A 124 -4.38 -3.71 2.68
C ALA A 124 -5.74 -3.42 3.33
N SER A 125 -6.19 -4.29 4.24
CA SER A 125 -7.44 -4.11 5.00
C SER A 125 -7.43 -2.83 5.85
N VAL A 126 -6.29 -2.48 6.44
CA VAL A 126 -6.11 -1.26 7.22
C VAL A 126 -6.15 -0.04 6.29
N LEU A 127 -5.48 -0.12 5.14
CA LEU A 127 -5.46 0.96 4.15
C LEU A 127 -6.86 1.25 3.57
N THR A 128 -7.65 0.20 3.31
CA THR A 128 -9.05 0.35 2.86
C THR A 128 -9.90 1.04 3.92
N ARG A 129 -9.76 0.67 5.19
CA ARG A 129 -10.46 1.34 6.30
C ARG A 129 -10.04 2.80 6.46
N TYR A 130 -8.76 3.09 6.28
CA TYR A 130 -8.24 4.46 6.26
C TYR A 130 -8.87 5.28 5.13
N ALA A 131 -8.92 4.74 3.91
CA ALA A 131 -9.56 5.40 2.76
C ALA A 131 -11.07 5.64 2.97
N ALA A 132 -11.74 4.75 3.69
CA ALA A 132 -13.15 4.90 4.07
C ALA A 132 -13.37 5.89 5.24
N GLY A 133 -12.31 6.56 5.74
CA GLY A 133 -12.40 7.49 6.87
C GLY A 133 -12.60 6.80 8.23
N GLN A 134 -12.42 5.48 8.30
CA GLN A 134 -12.63 4.68 9.52
C GLN A 134 -11.35 4.53 10.37
N LEU A 135 -10.24 5.14 9.94
CA LEU A 135 -8.98 5.26 10.67
C LEU A 135 -8.38 6.63 10.36
N VAL A 136 -7.71 7.23 11.35
CA VAL A 136 -6.99 8.51 11.20
C VAL A 136 -5.49 8.23 11.35
N LEU A 137 -4.65 9.04 10.71
CA LEU A 137 -3.22 9.01 10.99
C LEU A 137 -3.00 9.43 12.44
N ALA A 138 -2.18 8.67 13.16
CA ALA A 138 -1.79 8.96 14.54
C ALA A 138 -0.69 10.03 14.59
#